data_AF-A0A2I7YUH5-F1
#
_entry.id   AF-A0A2I7YUH5-F1
#
_cell.length_a   1.000
_cell.length_b   1.000
_cell.length_c   1.000
_cell.angle_alpha   90.00
_cell.angle_beta   90.00
_cell.angle_gamma   90.00
#
_symmetry.space_group_name_H-M   'P 1'
#
loop_
_entity.id
_entity.type
_entity.pdbx_description
1 polymer ?
#
loop_
_entity_poly.entity_id
_entity_poly.type
_entity_poly.pdbx_seq_one_letter_code
_entity_poly.pdbx_strand_id
1 'polypeptide(L)'
;FENMGAQMVKEVASRTSDDAGDGTTTATVLAQAILVEGIKAVIAGMNPMDLKRGIDKAVAAAVAELKKISKPCKDQKAIAQVGTISANSDKSIGDIIAEAMEKVGKEGVITVEDGSGLENALEVVEGMQFDRGYLSPYFINNQQNMSAEIENPFVLLVDKKISNIRELIPLLEIV
;
A
#
# COMPACT_ATOMS: atom_id res chain seq x y z
N PHE A 1 -0.13 0.26 30.19
CA PHE A 1 -0.77 1.39 29.49
C PHE A 1 0.08 1.90 28.33
N GLU A 2 1.39 2.00 28.46
CA GLU A 2 2.30 2.44 27.37
C GLU A 2 2.20 1.55 26.11
N ASN A 3 2.18 0.22 26.27
CA ASN A 3 2.03 -0.70 25.14
C ASN A 3 0.70 -0.49 24.38
N MET A 4 -0.40 -0.19 25.08
CA MET A 4 -1.68 0.09 24.41
C MET A 4 -1.60 1.36 23.54
N GLY A 5 -0.98 2.42 24.05
CA GLY A 5 -0.75 3.65 23.27
C GLY A 5 0.13 3.40 22.05
N ALA A 6 1.20 2.61 22.20
CA ALA A 6 2.07 2.22 21.10
C ALA A 6 1.31 1.44 20.01
N GLN A 7 0.46 0.48 20.38
CA GLN A 7 -0.36 -0.27 19.42
C GLN A 7 -1.36 0.64 18.68
N MET A 8 -1.95 1.62 19.35
CA MET A 8 -2.87 2.57 18.70
C MET A 8 -2.17 3.45 17.67
N VAL A 9 -0.94 3.91 17.95
CA VAL A 9 -0.17 4.70 16.97
C VAL A 9 0.32 3.81 15.82
N LYS A 10 0.69 2.55 16.12
CA LYS A 10 1.06 1.56 15.10
C LYS A 10 -0.09 1.31 14.12
N GLU A 11 -1.33 1.25 14.61
CA GLU A 11 -2.53 1.12 13.77
C GLU A 11 -2.67 2.29 12.79
N VAL A 12 -2.36 3.53 13.21
CA VAL A 12 -2.40 4.71 12.33
C VAL A 12 -1.38 4.59 11.21
N ALA A 13 -0.16 4.16 11.53
CA ALA A 13 0.89 3.95 10.54
C ALA A 13 0.54 2.82 9.56
N SER A 14 0.01 1.70 10.07
CA SER A 14 -0.40 0.55 9.25
C SER A 14 -1.47 0.94 8.25
N ARG A 15 -2.56 1.58 8.71
CA ARG A 15 -3.64 2.02 7.82
C ARG A 15 -3.19 3.02 6.76
N THR A 16 -2.25 3.90 7.12
CA THR A 16 -1.66 4.83 6.14
C THR A 16 -0.90 4.08 5.06
N SER A 17 -0.16 3.03 5.44
CA SER A 17 0.52 2.15 4.49
C SER A 17 -0.48 1.42 3.58
N ASP A 18 -1.58 0.92 4.13
CA ASP A 18 -2.58 0.17 3.38
C ASP A 18 -3.34 1.07 2.38
N ASP A 19 -3.67 2.31 2.77
CA ASP A 19 -4.43 3.24 1.94
C ASP A 19 -3.58 3.98 0.89
N ALA A 20 -2.32 4.31 1.23
CA ALA A 20 -1.49 5.20 0.41
C ALA A 20 -0.14 4.61 -0.04
N GLY A 21 0.34 3.52 0.57
CA GLY A 21 1.62 2.86 0.24
C GLY A 21 2.88 3.60 0.69
N ASP A 22 2.78 4.84 1.18
CA ASP A 22 3.88 5.66 1.71
C ASP A 22 3.37 6.59 2.84
N GLY A 23 4.27 7.21 3.59
CA GLY A 23 3.95 8.26 4.56
C GLY A 23 3.74 7.77 5.99
N THR A 24 4.04 6.51 6.29
CA THR A 24 3.89 5.91 7.63
C THR A 24 4.64 6.70 8.71
N THR A 25 5.85 7.18 8.42
CA THR A 25 6.65 8.00 9.35
C THR A 25 6.00 9.37 9.58
N THR A 26 5.55 10.03 8.51
CA THR A 26 4.87 11.33 8.60
C THR A 26 3.58 11.22 9.41
N ALA A 27 2.77 10.19 9.16
CA ALA A 27 1.56 9.93 9.91
C ALA A 27 1.84 9.73 11.41
N THR A 28 2.92 9.00 11.73
CA THR A 28 3.34 8.73 13.11
C THR A 28 3.73 10.02 13.85
N VAL A 29 4.53 10.89 13.21
CA VAL A 29 4.95 12.18 13.79
C VAL A 29 3.76 13.12 13.99
N LEU A 30 2.85 13.18 13.02
CA LEU A 30 1.63 13.99 13.14
C LEU A 30 0.71 13.47 14.25
N ALA A 31 0.50 12.16 14.34
CA ALA A 31 -0.29 11.54 15.40
C ALA A 31 0.29 11.86 16.79
N GLN A 32 1.61 11.76 16.94
CA GLN A 32 2.30 12.13 18.17
C GLN A 32 2.08 13.61 18.54
N ALA A 33 2.29 14.53 17.59
CA ALA A 33 2.14 15.97 17.83
C ALA A 33 0.71 16.34 18.26
N ILE A 34 -0.30 15.82 17.55
CA ILE A 34 -1.71 16.05 17.87
C ILE A 34 -2.05 15.48 19.26
N LEU A 35 -1.55 14.28 19.58
CA LEU A 35 -1.81 13.64 20.87
C LEU A 35 -1.19 14.42 22.03
N VAL A 36 0.07 14.83 21.92
CA VAL A 36 0.78 15.56 22.98
C VAL A 36 0.08 16.89 23.29
N GLU A 37 -0.25 17.67 22.26
CA GLU A 37 -0.93 18.95 22.46
C GLU A 37 -2.40 18.77 22.88
N GLY A 38 -3.08 17.74 22.37
CA GLY A 38 -4.43 17.39 22.79
C GLY A 38 -4.51 17.03 24.28
N ILE A 39 -3.56 16.23 24.79
CA ILE A 39 -3.51 15.86 26.21
C ILE A 39 -3.28 17.09 27.08
N LYS A 40 -2.37 18.00 26.70
CA LYS A 40 -2.15 19.26 27.44
C LYS A 40 -3.43 20.09 27.54
N ALA A 41 -4.18 20.19 26.45
CA ALA A 41 -5.44 20.93 26.42
C ALA A 41 -6.52 20.30 27.30
N VAL A 42 -6.61 18.96 27.33
CA VAL A 42 -7.53 18.24 28.22
C VAL A 42 -7.15 18.42 29.69
N ILE A 43 -5.85 18.35 30.03
CA ILE A 43 -5.36 18.59 31.40
C ILE A 43 -5.67 20.03 31.85
N ALA A 44 -5.66 20.99 30.92
CA ALA A 44 -6.07 22.38 31.17
C ALA A 44 -7.59 22.57 31.35
N GLY A 45 -8.39 21.48 31.31
CA GLY A 45 -9.82 21.50 31.56
C GLY A 45 -10.69 21.73 30.32
N MET A 46 -10.12 21.69 29.11
CA MET A 46 -10.92 21.76 27.88
C MET A 46 -11.67 20.45 27.61
N ASN A 47 -12.86 20.56 27.01
CA ASN A 47 -13.68 19.41 26.65
C ASN A 47 -13.01 18.59 25.51
N PRO A 48 -12.67 17.31 25.72
CA PRO A 48 -12.06 16.46 24.70
C PRO A 48 -12.90 16.35 23.41
N MET A 49 -14.23 16.37 23.53
CA MET A 49 -15.12 16.24 22.36
C MET A 49 -15.09 17.48 21.47
N ASP A 50 -14.99 18.66 22.08
CA ASP A 50 -14.89 19.92 21.33
C ASP A 50 -13.50 20.08 20.71
N LEU A 51 -12.45 19.63 21.40
CA LEU A 51 -11.09 19.54 20.85
C LEU A 51 -11.05 18.65 19.61
N LYS A 52 -11.61 17.44 19.69
CA LYS A 52 -11.72 16.54 18.55
C LYS A 52 -12.47 17.20 17.38
N ARG A 53 -13.62 17.83 17.65
CA ARG A 53 -14.41 18.50 16.59
C ARG A 53 -13.62 19.64 15.93
N GLY A 54 -12.84 20.39 16.71
CA GLY A 54 -11.94 21.43 16.21
C GLY A 54 -10.84 20.89 15.30
N ILE A 55 -10.17 19.80 15.73
CA ILE A 55 -9.15 19.12 14.95
C ILE A 55 -9.74 18.59 13.64
N ASP A 56 -10.88 17.88 13.70
CA ASP A 56 -11.53 17.31 12.51
C ASP A 56 -11.89 18.41 11.49
N LYS A 57 -12.37 19.58 11.96
CA LYS A 57 -12.67 20.73 11.10
C LYS A 57 -11.41 21.32 10.46
N ALA A 58 -10.32 21.42 11.21
CA ALA A 58 -9.04 21.91 10.71
C ALA A 58 -8.45 20.96 9.65
N VAL A 59 -8.50 19.65 9.90
CA VAL A 59 -8.06 18.61 8.95
C VAL A 59 -8.88 18.68 7.65
N ALA A 60 -10.21 18.81 7.74
CA ALA A 60 -11.06 18.93 6.56
C ALA A 60 -10.71 20.16 5.71
N ALA A 61 -10.45 21.31 6.34
CA ALA A 61 -10.02 22.51 5.66
C ALA A 61 -8.63 22.35 5.02
N ALA A 62 -7.69 21.73 5.74
CA ALA A 62 -6.34 21.45 5.23
C ALA A 62 -6.37 20.52 4.01
N VAL A 63 -7.16 19.44 4.03
CA VAL A 63 -7.33 18.53 2.90
C VAL A 63 -7.94 19.25 1.69
N ALA A 64 -8.92 20.13 1.91
CA ALA A 64 -9.51 20.93 0.83
C ALA A 64 -8.48 21.86 0.18
N GLU A 65 -7.60 22.47 0.97
CA GLU A 65 -6.54 23.34 0.46
C GLU A 65 -5.43 22.55 -0.25
N LEU A 66 -5.03 21.40 0.29
CA LEU A 66 -4.09 20.47 -0.36
C LEU A 66 -4.55 20.08 -1.77
N LYS A 67 -5.86 19.85 -1.95
CA LYS A 67 -6.44 19.57 -3.28
C LYS A 67 -6.34 20.76 -4.23
N LYS A 68 -6.42 21.99 -3.75
CA LYS A 68 -6.30 23.20 -4.60
C LYS A 68 -4.86 23.47 -5.03
N ILE A 69 -3.89 23.23 -4.15
CA ILE A 69 -2.48 23.45 -4.48
C ILE A 69 -1.86 22.27 -5.26
N SER A 70 -2.54 21.12 -5.28
CA SER A 70 -2.10 19.93 -6.00
C SER A 70 -1.95 20.20 -7.49
N LYS A 71 -0.82 19.77 -8.05
CA LYS A 71 -0.52 19.85 -9.48
C LYS A 71 -0.44 18.43 -10.06
N PRO A 72 -1.21 18.11 -11.11
CA PRO A 72 -1.17 16.79 -11.71
C PRO A 72 0.24 16.44 -12.25
N CYS A 73 0.74 15.26 -11.88
CA CYS A 73 1.97 14.71 -12.46
C CYS A 73 1.65 14.03 -13.79
N LYS A 74 1.83 14.77 -14.90
CA LYS A 74 1.56 14.24 -16.25
C LYS A 74 2.80 13.75 -16.96
N ASP A 75 3.94 14.37 -16.66
CA ASP A 75 5.19 14.18 -17.39
C ASP A 75 6.00 13.03 -16.79
N GLN A 76 6.67 12.25 -17.64
CA GLN A 76 7.56 11.15 -17.22
C GLN A 76 8.62 11.63 -16.22
N LYS A 77 9.16 12.84 -16.41
CA LYS A 77 10.12 13.45 -15.48
C LYS A 77 9.54 13.64 -14.09
N ALA A 78 8.26 14.02 -13.98
CA ALA A 78 7.61 14.17 -12.68
C ALA A 78 7.41 12.81 -12.01
N ILE A 79 7.07 11.77 -12.78
CA ILE A 79 6.95 10.39 -12.30
C ILE A 79 8.30 9.89 -11.77
N ALA A 80 9.38 10.04 -12.56
CA ALA A 80 10.73 9.67 -12.14
C ALA A 80 11.15 10.39 -10.86
N GLN A 81 10.87 11.69 -10.76
CA GLN A 81 11.16 12.48 -9.56
C GLN A 81 10.44 11.96 -8.31
N VAL A 82 9.16 11.60 -8.43
CA VAL A 82 8.40 11.01 -7.31
C VAL A 82 9.00 9.65 -6.93
N GLY A 83 9.23 8.78 -7.91
CA GLY A 83 9.86 7.47 -7.69
C GLY A 83 11.22 7.57 -7.01
N THR A 84 12.08 8.49 -7.47
CA THR A 84 13.38 8.76 -6.85
C THR A 84 13.27 9.22 -5.40
N ILE A 85 12.35 10.13 -5.09
CA ILE A 85 12.20 10.64 -3.72
C ILE A 85 11.71 9.54 -2.79
N SER A 86 10.71 8.75 -3.21
CA SER A 86 10.18 7.63 -2.43
C SER A 86 11.20 6.50 -2.28
N ALA A 87 12.07 6.28 -3.27
CA ALA A 87 13.18 5.33 -3.21
C ALA A 87 14.42 5.89 -2.49
N ASN A 88 14.24 6.77 -1.49
CA ASN A 88 15.32 7.36 -0.70
C ASN A 88 16.40 8.08 -1.54
N SER A 89 15.97 8.84 -2.54
CA SER A 89 16.81 9.59 -3.50
C SER A 89 17.62 8.73 -4.48
N ASP A 90 17.22 7.48 -4.71
CA ASP A 90 17.81 6.63 -5.75
C ASP A 90 17.24 6.97 -7.14
N LYS A 91 18.09 7.55 -7.99
CA LYS A 91 17.71 7.90 -9.36
C LYS A 91 17.49 6.68 -10.25
N SER A 92 18.27 5.62 -10.05
CA SER A 92 18.17 4.41 -10.88
C SER A 92 16.80 3.76 -10.76
N ILE A 93 16.26 3.69 -9.53
CA ILE A 93 14.93 3.15 -9.25
C ILE A 93 13.85 4.06 -9.85
N GLY A 94 13.95 5.38 -9.66
CA GLY A 94 12.99 6.33 -10.21
C GLY A 94 12.93 6.30 -11.74
N ASP A 95 14.07 6.19 -12.41
CA ASP A 95 14.16 6.11 -13.87
C ASP A 95 13.55 4.79 -14.38
N ILE A 96 13.83 3.66 -13.75
CA ILE A 96 13.25 2.35 -14.11
C ILE A 96 11.73 2.33 -13.94
N ILE A 97 11.20 2.91 -12.85
CA ILE A 97 9.75 3.03 -12.64
C ILE A 97 9.10 3.88 -13.73
N ALA A 98 9.75 4.99 -14.11
CA ALA A 98 9.23 5.86 -15.15
C ALA A 98 9.26 5.21 -16.54
N GLU A 99 10.29 4.42 -16.85
CA GLU A 99 10.36 3.60 -18.07
C GLU A 99 9.30 2.49 -18.07
N ALA A 100 9.10 1.81 -16.94
CA ALA A 100 8.08 0.79 -16.78
C ALA A 100 6.70 1.36 -17.06
N MET A 101 6.33 2.46 -16.39
CA MET A 101 5.05 3.17 -16.59
C MET A 101 4.83 3.67 -18.02
N GLU A 102 5.89 4.01 -18.75
CA GLU A 102 5.79 4.39 -20.16
C GLU A 102 5.46 3.18 -21.05
N LYS A 103 6.08 2.01 -20.78
CA LYS A 103 5.84 0.78 -21.55
C LYS A 103 4.48 0.14 -21.26
N VAL A 104 4.06 0.06 -20.00
CA VAL A 104 2.78 -0.58 -19.62
C VAL A 104 1.59 0.39 -19.62
N GLY A 105 1.86 1.70 -19.67
CA GLY A 105 0.86 2.75 -19.51
C GLY A 105 0.53 3.05 -18.05
N LYS A 106 -0.19 4.16 -17.80
CA LYS A 106 -0.47 4.65 -16.43
C LYS A 106 -1.34 3.71 -15.58
N GLU A 107 -2.10 2.83 -16.23
CA GLU A 107 -2.95 1.83 -15.59
C GLU A 107 -2.42 0.40 -15.76
N GLY A 108 -1.17 0.27 -16.24
CA GLY A 108 -0.50 -1.01 -16.37
C GLY A 108 -0.07 -1.56 -15.01
N VAL A 109 0.01 -2.88 -14.92
CA VAL A 109 0.48 -3.59 -13.73
C VAL A 109 2.00 -3.61 -13.73
N ILE A 110 2.60 -3.23 -12.60
CA ILE A 110 4.04 -3.30 -12.37
C ILE A 110 4.25 -4.24 -11.18
N THR A 111 4.98 -5.33 -11.41
CA THR A 111 5.42 -6.26 -10.37
C THR A 111 6.92 -6.10 -10.15
N VAL A 112 7.38 -6.42 -8.93
CA VAL A 112 8.79 -6.43 -8.57
C VAL A 112 9.14 -7.85 -8.15
N GLU A 113 10.22 -8.38 -8.71
CA GLU A 113 10.75 -9.71 -8.42
C GLU A 113 12.21 -9.61 -8.00
N ASP A 114 12.67 -10.57 -7.19
CA ASP A 114 14.06 -10.63 -6.76
C ASP A 114 14.97 -11.01 -7.94
N GLY A 115 15.84 -10.07 -8.33
CA GLY A 115 16.80 -10.29 -9.40
C GLY A 115 17.92 -11.25 -9.00
N SER A 116 18.35 -12.11 -9.93
CA SER A 116 19.51 -13.00 -9.74
C SER A 116 20.86 -12.32 -10.05
N GLY A 117 20.83 -11.12 -10.65
CA GLY A 117 22.00 -10.33 -11.03
C GLY A 117 22.28 -9.15 -10.07
N LEU A 118 23.37 -8.43 -10.34
CA LEU A 118 23.73 -7.18 -9.63
C LEU A 118 23.02 -5.94 -10.19
N GLU A 119 22.49 -6.04 -11.42
CA GLU A 119 21.85 -4.93 -12.12
C GLU A 119 20.33 -5.07 -12.09
N ASN A 120 19.65 -3.92 -12.00
CA ASN A 120 18.20 -3.87 -12.10
C ASN A 120 17.77 -4.11 -13.55
N ALA A 121 16.81 -5.00 -13.77
CA ALA A 121 16.28 -5.31 -15.09
C ALA A 121 14.79 -4.90 -15.19
N LEU A 122 14.38 -4.45 -16.36
CA LEU A 122 12.98 -4.17 -16.70
C LEU A 122 12.54 -5.12 -17.80
N GLU A 123 11.67 -6.07 -17.47
CA GLU A 123 11.06 -6.99 -18.43
C GLU A 123 9.56 -6.70 -18.54
N VAL A 124 9.05 -6.67 -19.77
CA VAL A 124 7.62 -6.54 -20.02
C VAL A 124 7.10 -7.91 -20.41
N VAL A 125 6.36 -8.53 -19.51
CA VAL A 125 5.72 -9.82 -19.73
C VAL A 125 4.23 -9.63 -20.04
N GLU A 126 3.69 -10.47 -20.92
CA GLU A 126 2.24 -10.54 -21.10
C GLU A 126 1.63 -11.26 -19.88
N GLY A 127 0.82 -10.52 -19.12
CA GLY A 127 0.18 -11.01 -17.91
C GLY A 127 -1.21 -10.43 -17.74
N MET A 128 -1.91 -10.87 -16.69
CA MET A 128 -3.26 -10.41 -16.38
C MET A 128 -3.45 -10.31 -14.87
N GLN A 129 -4.03 -9.20 -14.41
CA GLN A 129 -4.43 -9.00 -13.02
C GLN A 129 -5.94 -8.79 -12.96
N PHE A 130 -6.56 -9.32 -11.89
CA PHE A 130 -7.97 -9.13 -11.60
C PHE A 130 -8.14 -8.72 -10.13
N ASP A 131 -9.21 -7.98 -9.83
CA ASP A 131 -9.55 -7.58 -8.46
C ASP A 131 -10.18 -8.73 -7.64
N ARG A 132 -9.42 -9.82 -7.48
CA ARG A 132 -9.79 -10.99 -6.68
C ARG A 132 -8.60 -11.47 -5.86
N GLY A 133 -8.76 -11.47 -4.54
CA GLY A 133 -7.78 -12.03 -3.61
C GLY A 133 -8.01 -13.51 -3.28
N TYR A 134 -7.18 -14.05 -2.39
CA TYR A 134 -7.33 -15.39 -1.86
C TYR A 134 -8.60 -15.54 -0.98
N LEU A 135 -9.23 -16.71 -1.04
CA LEU A 135 -10.43 -17.00 -0.23
C LEU A 135 -10.14 -17.18 1.27
N SER A 136 -8.90 -17.53 1.60
CA SER A 136 -8.46 -17.86 2.96
C SER A 136 -7.05 -17.31 3.19
N PRO A 137 -6.78 -16.65 4.34
CA PRO A 137 -5.44 -16.19 4.69
C PRO A 137 -4.41 -17.32 4.81
N TYR A 138 -4.86 -18.57 4.96
CA TYR A 138 -3.96 -19.73 5.02
C TYR A 138 -3.23 -20.02 3.70
N PHE A 139 -3.60 -19.36 2.60
CA PHE A 139 -2.88 -19.46 1.33
C PHE A 139 -1.64 -18.55 1.27
N ILE A 140 -1.43 -17.67 2.25
CA ILE A 140 -0.26 -16.79 2.31
C ILE A 140 0.97 -17.63 2.62
N ASN A 141 1.94 -17.61 1.71
CA ASN A 141 3.25 -18.22 1.93
C ASN A 141 4.34 -17.16 2.15
N ASN A 142 4.15 -15.93 1.69
CA ASN A 142 5.01 -14.80 2.00
C ASN A 142 4.35 -13.90 3.07
N GLN A 143 4.76 -14.08 4.33
CA GLN A 143 4.22 -13.33 5.46
C GLN A 143 4.65 -11.86 5.50
N GLN A 144 5.71 -11.48 4.78
CA GLN A 144 6.19 -10.08 4.77
C GLN A 144 5.25 -9.20 3.95
N ASN A 145 4.85 -9.70 2.77
CA ASN A 145 4.01 -8.98 1.83
C ASN A 145 2.53 -9.39 1.91
N MET A 146 2.19 -10.36 2.77
CA MET A 146 0.86 -10.96 2.87
C MET A 146 0.34 -11.49 1.52
N SER A 147 1.26 -12.05 0.72
CA SER A 147 1.05 -12.55 -0.65
C SER A 147 1.11 -14.08 -0.73
N ALA A 148 0.50 -14.62 -1.80
CA ALA A 148 0.58 -16.02 -2.18
C ALA A 148 1.34 -16.13 -3.51
N GLU A 149 2.58 -16.56 -3.46
CA GLU A 149 3.51 -16.62 -4.60
C GLU A 149 3.73 -18.08 -5.01
N ILE A 150 3.34 -18.46 -6.23
CA ILE A 150 3.46 -19.86 -6.70
C ILE A 150 4.23 -19.86 -8.02
N GLU A 151 5.33 -20.61 -8.07
CA GLU A 151 6.12 -20.80 -9.28
C GLU A 151 5.51 -21.87 -10.19
N ASN A 152 5.43 -21.59 -11.49
CA ASN A 152 4.87 -22.47 -12.53
C ASN A 152 3.53 -23.15 -12.15
N PRO A 153 2.49 -22.39 -11.75
CA PRO A 153 1.24 -22.97 -11.28
C PRO A 153 0.39 -23.51 -12.42
N PHE A 154 -0.37 -24.57 -12.16
CA PHE A 154 -1.53 -24.91 -12.97
C PHE A 154 -2.71 -23.99 -12.60
N VAL A 155 -3.41 -23.45 -13.62
CA VAL A 155 -4.58 -22.59 -13.42
C VAL A 155 -5.85 -23.37 -13.76
N LEU A 156 -6.66 -23.67 -12.75
CA LEU A 156 -7.95 -24.33 -12.92
C LEU A 156 -9.07 -23.28 -13.10
N LEU A 157 -9.69 -23.24 -14.29
CA LEU A 157 -10.82 -22.36 -14.60
C LEU A 157 -12.15 -23.14 -14.53
N VAL A 158 -13.07 -22.70 -13.69
CA VAL A 158 -14.37 -23.36 -13.49
C VAL A 158 -15.50 -22.33 -13.52
N ASP A 159 -16.46 -22.50 -14.43
CA ASP A 159 -17.63 -21.63 -14.59
C ASP A 159 -18.81 -22.03 -13.66
N LYS A 160 -18.48 -22.54 -12.47
CA LYS A 160 -19.48 -22.91 -11.45
C LYS A 160 -18.87 -22.85 -10.06
N LYS A 161 -19.72 -22.71 -9.04
CA LYS A 161 -19.29 -22.74 -7.64
C LYS A 161 -18.89 -24.17 -7.24
N ILE A 162 -17.62 -24.36 -6.86
CA ILE A 162 -17.14 -25.62 -6.28
C ILE A 162 -17.62 -25.69 -4.84
N SER A 163 -18.49 -26.66 -4.54
CA SER A 163 -19.02 -26.87 -3.18
C SER A 163 -18.66 -28.24 -2.61
N ASN A 164 -18.25 -29.19 -3.46
CA ASN A 164 -17.90 -30.55 -3.06
C ASN A 164 -16.45 -30.86 -3.45
N ILE A 165 -15.66 -31.30 -2.47
CA ILE A 165 -14.26 -31.68 -2.68
C ILE A 165 -14.09 -32.87 -3.63
N ARG A 166 -15.09 -33.75 -3.75
CA ARG A 166 -15.02 -34.93 -4.64
C ARG A 166 -14.78 -34.57 -6.11
N GLU A 167 -15.20 -33.38 -6.53
CA GLU A 167 -14.98 -32.90 -7.89
C GLU A 167 -13.53 -32.44 -8.12
N LEU A 168 -12.81 -32.10 -7.04
CA LEU A 168 -11.41 -31.66 -7.07
C LEU A 168 -10.42 -32.82 -6.91
N ILE A 169 -10.78 -33.89 -6.19
CA ILE A 169 -9.87 -35.02 -5.90
C ILE A 169 -9.17 -35.55 -7.17
N PRO A 170 -9.90 -35.88 -8.27
CA PRO A 170 -9.26 -36.42 -9.46
C PRO A 170 -8.28 -35.43 -10.12
N LEU A 171 -8.52 -34.12 -9.98
CA LEU A 171 -7.65 -33.09 -10.55
C LEU A 171 -6.39 -32.88 -9.70
N LEU A 172 -6.52 -32.97 -8.37
CA LEU A 172 -5.39 -32.84 -7.45
C LEU A 172 -4.45 -34.04 -7.50
N GLU A 173 -4.95 -35.23 -7.85
CA GLU A 173 -4.16 -36.46 -7.99
C GLU A 173 -3.41 -36.58 -9.33
N ILE A 174 -3.76 -35.76 -10.33
CA ILE A 174 -3.08 -35.74 -11.64
C ILE A 174 -1.72 -35.02 -11.56
N VAL A 175 -1.47 -34.30 -10.47
CA VAL A 175 -0.24 -33.52 -10.21
C VAL A 175 0.74 -34.31 -9.33
#